data_AF-A0A9P0CNB3-F1
#
_entry.id   AF-A0A9P0CNB3-F1
#
_cell.length_a   1.000
_cell.length_b   1.000
_cell.length_c   1.000
_cell.angle_alpha   90.00
_cell.angle_beta   90.00
_cell.angle_gamma   90.00
#
_symmetry.space_group_name_H-M   'P 1'
#
loop_
_entity.id
_entity.type
_entity.pdbx_description
1 polymer ?
#
loop_
_entity_poly.entity_id
_entity_poly.type
_entity_poly.pdbx_seq_one_letter_code
_entity_poly.pdbx_strand_id
1 'polypeptide(L)'
;MNDNIKIFYGEAGLRKISRFLIEDDDLMAGAFIAQWAVEERKCCFIYYESEIPVAFILLSDLDYDPLNGHRRPRLLNFIYTSPPYRRMGYASKLLDFTRSINIRFTAFCSNTISENLFKKKDFCINHMLTVHQCLELLTTCEWFVC
;
A
#
# COMPACT_ATOMS: atom_id res chain seq x y z
N MET A 1 6.85 11.98 -17.02
CA MET A 1 6.80 11.21 -15.75
C MET A 1 6.10 12.07 -14.72
N ASN A 2 5.69 11.52 -13.57
CA ASN A 2 5.18 12.34 -12.48
C ASN A 2 6.30 12.52 -11.46
N ASP A 3 7.08 13.60 -11.62
CA ASP A 3 8.37 13.79 -10.94
C ASP A 3 8.24 13.96 -9.42
N ASN A 4 7.01 14.19 -8.95
CA ASN A 4 6.62 14.24 -7.55
C ASN A 4 6.56 12.87 -6.84
N ILE A 5 6.68 11.74 -7.56
CA ILE A 5 6.62 10.40 -6.97
C ILE A 5 8.02 9.76 -6.96
N LYS A 6 8.53 9.47 -5.75
CA LYS A 6 9.84 8.84 -5.55
C LYS A 6 9.65 7.41 -5.02
N ILE A 7 10.44 6.47 -5.54
CA ILE A 7 10.38 5.03 -5.21
C ILE A 7 11.52 4.69 -4.26
N PHE A 8 11.25 3.92 -3.21
CA PHE A 8 12.27 3.43 -2.28
C PHE A 8 12.11 1.92 -2.03
N TYR A 9 13.22 1.27 -1.69
CA TYR A 9 13.29 -0.17 -1.42
C TYR A 9 13.90 -0.42 -0.04
N GLY A 10 13.41 -1.43 0.66
CA GLY A 10 13.90 -1.82 1.99
C GLY A 10 13.99 -0.67 2.99
N GLU A 11 15.08 -0.66 3.74
CA GLU A 11 15.34 0.30 4.84
C GLU A 11 15.43 1.77 4.40
N ALA A 12 15.69 2.05 3.11
CA ALA A 12 15.66 3.41 2.60
C ALA A 12 14.24 3.99 2.62
N GLY A 13 13.23 3.16 2.33
CA GLY A 13 11.82 3.54 2.39
C GLY A 13 11.35 3.74 3.83
N LEU A 14 11.67 2.79 4.71
CA LEU A 14 11.30 2.85 6.13
C LEU A 14 11.78 4.16 6.77
N ARG A 15 13.07 4.51 6.62
CA ARG A 15 13.64 5.77 7.14
C ARG A 15 12.97 7.04 6.61
N LYS A 16 12.34 7.01 5.43
CA LYS A 16 11.60 8.15 4.87
C LYS A 16 10.20 8.25 5.46
N ILE A 17 9.49 7.13 5.57
CA ILE A 17 8.11 7.08 6.06
C ILE A 17 8.05 7.30 7.58
N SER A 18 8.96 6.71 8.35
CA SER A 18 8.97 6.89 9.81
C SER A 18 9.18 8.36 10.21
N ARG A 19 9.95 9.14 9.44
CA ARG A 19 10.09 10.59 9.68
C ARG A 19 8.78 11.34 9.45
N PHE A 20 8.09 11.01 8.36
CA PHE A 20 6.82 11.62 7.99
C PHE A 20 5.70 11.36 9.02
N LEU A 21 5.60 10.15 9.58
CA LEU A 21 4.55 9.88 10.59
C LEU A 21 4.82 10.45 11.99
N ILE A 22 6.07 10.73 12.35
CA ILE A 22 6.39 11.43 13.61
C ILE A 22 5.77 12.84 13.62
N GLU A 23 5.52 13.42 12.44
CA GLU A 23 4.91 14.75 12.27
C GLU A 23 3.36 14.69 12.25
N ASP A 24 2.75 13.55 11.89
CA ASP A 24 1.29 13.36 11.73
C ASP A 24 0.59 12.72 12.95
N ASP A 25 1.34 12.15 13.92
CA ASP A 25 0.84 11.44 15.14
C ASP A 25 -0.22 10.33 14.89
N ASP A 26 -0.17 9.71 13.71
CA ASP A 26 -1.14 8.69 13.27
C ASP A 26 -0.73 7.29 13.77
N LEU A 27 -1.12 6.96 15.01
CA LEU A 27 -0.86 5.69 15.69
C LEU A 27 -1.23 4.45 14.85
N MET A 28 -2.32 4.50 14.08
CA MET A 28 -2.76 3.39 13.23
C MET A 28 -1.79 3.19 12.06
N ALA A 29 -1.42 4.28 11.38
CA ALA A 29 -0.43 4.21 10.30
C ALA A 29 0.94 3.73 10.83
N GLY A 30 1.31 4.07 12.07
CA GLY A 30 2.50 3.57 12.76
C GLY A 30 2.53 2.04 12.89
N ALA A 31 1.41 1.41 13.26
CA ALA A 31 1.30 -0.04 13.37
C ALA A 31 1.54 -0.76 12.02
N PHE A 32 0.92 -0.27 10.94
CA PHE A 32 1.13 -0.83 9.58
C PHE A 32 2.57 -0.72 9.10
N ILE A 33 3.29 0.35 9.47
CA ILE A 33 4.72 0.49 9.12
C ILE A 33 5.59 -0.43 9.97
N ALA A 34 5.29 -0.63 11.25
CA ALA A 34 6.02 -1.57 12.10
C ALA A 34 5.89 -3.01 11.57
N GLN A 35 4.69 -3.41 11.14
CA GLN A 35 4.45 -4.65 10.39
C GLN A 35 5.25 -4.67 9.08
N TRP A 36 5.09 -3.67 8.22
CA TRP A 36 5.78 -3.61 6.94
C TRP A 36 7.31 -3.56 7.08
N ALA A 37 7.85 -3.13 8.22
CA ALA A 37 9.28 -3.09 8.49
C ALA A 37 9.93 -4.47 8.57
N VAL A 38 9.21 -5.53 8.96
CA VAL A 38 9.77 -6.90 9.03
C VAL A 38 9.74 -7.66 7.70
N GLU A 39 9.08 -7.12 6.67
CA GLU A 39 9.02 -7.71 5.33
C GLU A 39 10.40 -7.67 4.63
N GLU A 40 10.86 -8.82 4.12
CA GLU A 40 12.19 -8.95 3.49
C GLU A 40 12.29 -8.23 2.14
N ARG A 41 11.24 -8.32 1.31
CA ARG A 41 11.19 -7.78 -0.06
C ARG A 41 10.18 -6.66 -0.18
N LYS A 42 10.47 -5.55 0.48
CA LYS A 42 9.57 -4.40 0.63
C LYS A 42 9.96 -3.19 -0.23
N CYS A 43 8.98 -2.50 -0.79
CA CYS A 43 9.16 -1.23 -1.49
C CYS A 43 8.02 -0.26 -1.25
N CYS A 44 8.29 1.04 -1.31
CA CYS A 44 7.27 2.07 -1.14
C CYS A 44 7.35 3.16 -2.20
N PHE A 45 6.23 3.84 -2.40
CA PHE A 45 6.05 4.96 -3.32
C PHE A 45 5.60 6.14 -2.48
N ILE A 46 6.32 7.25 -2.54
CA ILE A 46 6.01 8.45 -1.76
C ILE A 46 5.73 9.59 -2.74
N TYR A 47 4.55 10.20 -2.60
CA TYR A 47 4.19 11.43 -3.31
C TYR A 47 4.66 12.62 -2.48
N TYR A 48 5.38 13.53 -3.13
CA TYR A 48 5.86 14.78 -2.57
C TYR A 48 5.11 15.98 -3.16
N GLU A 49 4.76 16.94 -2.31
CA GLU A 49 4.23 18.24 -2.71
C GLU A 49 5.20 19.30 -2.16
N SER A 50 5.87 20.05 -3.03
CA SER A 50 6.94 20.99 -2.65
C SER A 50 8.03 20.38 -1.74
N GLU A 51 8.54 19.19 -2.10
CA GLU A 51 9.49 18.36 -1.31
C GLU A 51 8.98 17.86 0.06
N ILE A 52 7.75 18.18 0.47
CA ILE A 52 7.10 17.61 1.65
C ILE A 52 6.42 16.30 1.25
N PRO A 53 6.69 15.14 1.90
CA PRO A 53 5.92 13.92 1.67
C PRO A 53 4.47 14.11 2.15
N VAL A 54 3.48 13.74 1.33
CA VAL A 54 2.04 13.95 1.66
C VAL A 54 1.18 12.69 1.56
N ALA A 55 1.65 11.69 0.81
CA ALA A 55 0.97 10.40 0.64
C ALA A 55 1.97 9.30 0.32
N PHE A 56 1.66 8.05 0.68
CA PHE A 56 2.51 6.91 0.34
C PHE A 56 1.73 5.61 0.10
N ILE A 57 2.38 4.66 -0.59
CA ILE A 57 1.96 3.27 -0.74
C ILE A 57 3.08 2.36 -0.20
N LEU A 58 2.72 1.33 0.56
CA LEU A 58 3.61 0.25 1.02
C LEU A 58 3.26 -1.04 0.29
N LEU A 59 4.25 -1.66 -0.37
CA LEU A 59 4.12 -2.98 -0.98
C LEU A 59 5.17 -3.96 -0.43
N SER A 60 4.83 -5.25 -0.40
CA SER A 60 5.78 -6.36 -0.30
C SER A 60 5.61 -7.34 -1.47
N ASP A 61 6.69 -8.00 -1.88
CA ASP A 61 6.66 -9.09 -2.86
C ASP A 61 6.20 -10.39 -2.20
N LEU A 62 5.15 -11.03 -2.75
CA LEU A 62 4.65 -12.32 -2.29
C LEU A 62 5.42 -13.47 -2.98
N ASP A 63 5.68 -14.57 -2.27
CA ASP A 63 6.21 -15.81 -2.87
C ASP A 63 5.14 -16.67 -3.58
N TYR A 64 3.87 -16.38 -3.31
CA TYR A 64 2.73 -17.08 -3.87
C TYR A 64 1.70 -16.07 -4.41
N ASP A 65 1.11 -16.37 -5.57
CA ASP A 65 0.00 -15.58 -6.10
C ASP A 65 -1.33 -16.27 -5.80
N PRO A 66 -2.14 -15.79 -4.85
CA PRO A 66 -3.41 -16.43 -4.49
C PRO A 66 -4.43 -16.47 -5.64
N LEU A 67 -4.19 -15.75 -6.74
CA LEU A 67 -5.07 -15.71 -7.91
C LEU A 67 -4.45 -16.32 -9.18
N ASN A 68 -3.21 -16.82 -9.14
CA ASN A 68 -2.46 -17.39 -10.28
C ASN A 68 -2.44 -16.54 -11.58
N GLY A 69 -2.60 -15.22 -11.48
CA GLY A 69 -2.59 -14.25 -12.59
C GLY A 69 -1.30 -13.42 -12.71
N HIS A 70 -0.36 -13.53 -11.76
CA HIS A 70 0.81 -12.67 -11.62
C HIS A 70 2.13 -13.46 -11.61
N ARG A 71 3.09 -13.07 -12.46
CA ARG A 71 4.46 -13.65 -12.46
C ARG A 71 5.36 -13.16 -11.32
N ARG A 72 4.99 -12.06 -10.68
CA ARG A 72 5.63 -11.44 -9.50
C ARG A 72 4.52 -10.80 -8.67
N PRO A 73 3.75 -11.60 -7.91
CA PRO A 73 2.66 -11.07 -7.09
C PRO A 73 3.22 -10.12 -6.02
N ARG A 74 2.43 -9.09 -5.71
CA ARG A 74 2.72 -8.12 -4.65
C ARG A 74 1.49 -7.95 -3.79
N LEU A 75 1.71 -7.64 -2.53
CA LEU A 75 0.67 -7.22 -1.61
C LEU A 75 0.71 -5.70 -1.46
N LEU A 76 -0.44 -5.05 -1.47
CA LEU A 76 -0.60 -3.70 -0.92
C LEU A 76 -0.83 -3.82 0.59
N ASN A 77 0.21 -3.54 1.38
CA ASN A 77 0.11 -3.60 2.84
C ASN A 77 -0.64 -2.37 3.40
N PHE A 78 -0.40 -1.18 2.82
CA PHE A 78 -1.03 0.06 3.28
C PHE A 78 -0.98 1.17 2.20
N ILE A 79 -1.97 2.05 2.20
CA ILE A 79 -1.98 3.30 1.42
C ILE A 79 -2.43 4.46 2.30
N TYR A 80 -1.64 5.54 2.32
CA TYR A 80 -1.81 6.65 3.25
C TYR A 80 -1.86 8.01 2.55
N THR A 81 -2.51 8.98 3.18
CA THR A 81 -2.44 10.40 2.86
C THR A 81 -2.59 11.20 4.15
N SER A 82 -1.64 12.11 4.42
CA SER A 82 -1.61 12.96 5.62
C SER A 82 -2.91 13.77 5.74
N PRO A 83 -3.47 13.97 6.95
CA PRO A 83 -4.80 14.55 7.15
C PRO A 83 -5.11 15.84 6.35
N PRO A 84 -4.21 16.86 6.28
CA PRO A 84 -4.45 18.09 5.53
C PRO A 84 -4.55 17.88 4.00
N TYR A 85 -3.99 16.79 3.49
CA TYR A 85 -3.89 16.46 2.07
C TYR A 85 -4.94 15.42 1.63
N ARG A 86 -5.77 14.91 2.55
CA ARG A 86 -6.85 13.97 2.25
C ARG A 86 -7.87 14.59 1.29
N ARG A 87 -8.56 13.75 0.51
CA ARG A 87 -9.53 14.14 -0.54
C ARG A 87 -8.97 14.95 -1.74
N MET A 88 -7.69 15.33 -1.75
CA MET A 88 -7.01 15.95 -2.91
C MET A 88 -6.55 14.94 -3.99
N GLY A 89 -6.86 13.66 -3.83
CA GLY A 89 -6.60 12.62 -4.84
C GLY A 89 -5.18 12.06 -4.88
N TYR A 90 -4.28 12.38 -3.94
CA TYR A 90 -2.90 11.86 -3.94
C TYR A 90 -2.81 10.33 -3.91
N ALA A 91 -3.65 9.66 -3.11
CA ALA A 91 -3.78 8.19 -3.13
C ALA A 91 -4.13 7.66 -4.54
N SER A 92 -5.06 8.32 -5.25
CA SER A 92 -5.36 7.98 -6.66
C SER A 92 -4.14 8.17 -7.55
N LYS A 93 -3.42 9.30 -7.44
CA LYS A 93 -2.21 9.57 -8.26
C LYS A 93 -1.13 8.51 -8.06
N LEU A 94 -0.97 7.98 -6.84
CA LEU A 94 -0.04 6.88 -6.53
C LEU A 94 -0.49 5.55 -7.16
N LEU A 95 -1.79 5.23 -7.14
CA LEU A 95 -2.35 4.06 -7.83
C LEU A 95 -2.19 4.16 -9.35
N ASP A 96 -2.47 5.32 -9.94
CA ASP A 96 -2.25 5.60 -11.36
C ASP A 96 -0.77 5.42 -11.75
N PHE A 97 0.14 5.91 -10.90
CA PHE A 97 1.58 5.77 -11.10
C PHE A 97 2.03 4.31 -11.08
N THR A 98 1.66 3.54 -10.04
CA THR A 98 2.01 2.11 -9.96
C THR A 98 1.51 1.32 -11.17
N ARG A 99 0.30 1.61 -11.67
CA ARG A 99 -0.22 1.05 -12.92
C ARG A 99 0.61 1.45 -14.14
N SER A 100 1.03 2.72 -14.23
CA SER A 100 1.83 3.23 -15.36
C SER A 100 3.23 2.59 -15.50
N ILE A 101 3.80 2.12 -14.39
CA ILE A 101 5.08 1.38 -14.36
C ILE A 101 4.90 -0.14 -14.30
N ASN A 102 3.71 -0.64 -14.67
CA ASN A 102 3.34 -2.07 -14.72
C ASN A 102 3.47 -2.82 -13.38
N ILE A 103 3.41 -2.12 -12.24
CA ILE A 103 3.32 -2.77 -10.93
C ILE A 103 1.87 -3.16 -10.67
N ARG A 104 1.65 -4.47 -10.55
CA ARG A 104 0.39 -5.07 -10.11
C ARG A 104 0.55 -5.59 -8.69
N PHE A 105 -0.52 -5.51 -7.91
CA PHE A 105 -0.60 -6.02 -6.55
C PHE A 105 -2.03 -6.44 -6.24
N THR A 106 -2.15 -7.35 -5.26
CA THR A 106 -3.41 -7.68 -4.58
C THR A 106 -3.59 -6.70 -3.43
N ALA A 107 -4.82 -6.23 -3.20
CA ALA A 107 -5.18 -5.36 -2.09
C ALA A 107 -6.35 -5.98 -1.31
N PHE A 108 -6.23 -6.01 0.02
CA PHE A 108 -7.33 -6.37 0.91
C PHE A 108 -7.96 -5.09 1.46
N CYS A 109 -9.29 -4.98 1.41
CA CYS A 109 -10.02 -3.78 1.84
C CYS A 109 -11.16 -4.18 2.75
N SER A 110 -11.15 -3.69 3.99
CA SER A 110 -12.25 -3.89 4.94
C SER A 110 -13.37 -2.84 4.81
N ASN A 111 -13.06 -1.68 4.22
CA ASN A 111 -13.95 -0.51 4.22
C ASN A 111 -14.38 -0.06 2.81
N THR A 112 -15.61 0.45 2.73
CA THR A 112 -16.29 0.84 1.47
C THR A 112 -15.62 2.02 0.77
N ILE A 113 -14.91 2.88 1.49
CA ILE A 113 -14.20 4.04 0.91
C ILE A 113 -13.00 3.54 0.09
N SER A 114 -12.24 2.60 0.64
CA SER A 114 -11.10 1.96 -0.02
C SER A 114 -11.56 1.12 -1.20
N GLU A 115 -12.61 0.29 -1.05
CA GLU A 115 -13.21 -0.41 -2.20
C GLU A 115 -13.56 0.56 -3.33
N ASN A 116 -14.24 1.67 -3.04
CA ASN A 116 -14.64 2.65 -4.05
C ASN A 116 -13.44 3.32 -4.75
N LEU A 117 -12.28 3.44 -4.09
CA LEU A 117 -11.05 3.90 -4.71
C LEU A 117 -10.52 2.87 -5.73
N PHE A 118 -10.50 1.59 -5.37
CA PHE A 118 -10.04 0.51 -6.26
C PHE A 118 -11.02 0.24 -7.41
N LYS A 119 -12.34 0.26 -7.16
CA LYS A 119 -13.40 0.13 -8.19
C LYS A 119 -13.26 1.20 -9.27
N LYS A 120 -13.00 2.46 -8.88
CA LYS A 120 -12.80 3.60 -9.81
C LYS A 120 -11.50 3.53 -10.62
N LYS A 121 -10.64 2.55 -10.38
CA LYS A 121 -9.30 2.42 -10.98
C LYS A 121 -9.08 1.09 -11.71
N ASP A 122 -10.17 0.34 -11.92
CA ASP A 122 -10.19 -0.98 -12.57
C ASP A 122 -9.27 -2.01 -11.90
N PHE A 123 -9.03 -1.87 -10.59
CA PHE A 123 -8.35 -2.93 -9.83
C PHE A 123 -9.31 -4.11 -9.62
N CYS A 124 -8.80 -5.33 -9.82
CA CYS A 124 -9.55 -6.55 -9.55
C CYS A 124 -9.83 -6.67 -8.05
N ILE A 125 -11.09 -6.54 -7.64
CA ILE A 125 -11.49 -6.72 -6.24
C ILE A 125 -11.99 -8.16 -6.06
N ASN A 126 -11.31 -8.90 -5.19
CA ASN A 126 -11.76 -10.22 -4.77
C ASN A 126 -12.70 -10.10 -3.57
N HIS A 127 -14.02 -10.11 -3.84
CA HIS A 127 -15.04 -10.13 -2.80
C HIS A 127 -15.24 -11.52 -2.14
N MET A 128 -14.59 -12.59 -2.62
CA MET A 128 -14.86 -13.97 -2.16
C MET A 128 -14.03 -14.43 -0.96
N LEU A 129 -12.97 -13.71 -0.58
CA LEU A 129 -12.22 -14.04 0.63
C LEU A 129 -12.96 -13.51 1.86
N THR A 130 -13.88 -14.35 2.36
CA THR A 130 -14.46 -14.17 3.69
C THR A 130 -13.36 -14.07 4.74
N VAL A 131 -13.62 -13.36 5.85
CA VAL A 131 -12.65 -13.18 6.96
C VAL A 131 -12.01 -14.50 7.40
N HIS A 132 -12.76 -15.60 7.32
CA HIS A 132 -12.29 -16.95 7.67
C HIS A 132 -11.31 -17.56 6.65
N GLN A 133 -11.56 -17.44 5.35
CA GLN A 133 -10.64 -17.94 4.30
C GLN A 133 -9.41 -17.03 4.14
N CYS A 134 -9.58 -15.73 4.43
CA CYS A 134 -8.43 -14.84 4.61
C CYS A 134 -7.57 -15.34 5.78
N LEU A 135 -8.16 -15.64 6.95
CA LEU A 135 -7.41 -16.21 8.08
C LEU A 135 -6.65 -17.50 7.70
N GLU A 136 -7.17 -18.38 6.84
CA GLU A 136 -6.44 -19.58 6.37
C GLU A 136 -5.27 -19.28 5.41
N LEU A 137 -5.41 -18.27 4.54
CA LEU A 137 -4.28 -17.74 3.76
C LEU A 137 -3.24 -17.02 4.64
N LEU A 138 -3.63 -16.64 5.85
CA LEU A 138 -2.83 -15.86 6.79
C LEU A 138 -2.30 -16.68 7.98
N THR A 139 -2.76 -17.91 8.20
CA THR A 139 -2.08 -18.88 9.08
C THR A 139 -0.84 -19.49 8.42
N THR A 140 -0.69 -19.31 7.11
CA THR A 140 0.59 -19.52 6.39
C THR A 140 1.41 -18.24 6.22
N CYS A 141 0.81 -17.05 6.46
CA CYS A 141 1.42 -15.71 6.33
C CYS A 141 0.77 -14.72 7.33
N GLU A 142 1.31 -14.56 8.54
CA GLU A 142 0.67 -14.00 9.78
C GLU A 142 -0.03 -12.59 9.77
N TRP A 143 -0.85 -12.17 8.79
CA TRP A 143 -1.08 -10.72 8.56
C TRP A 143 -2.49 -10.18 8.16
N PHE A 144 -3.09 -9.31 8.98
CA PHE A 144 -4.39 -8.66 8.73
C PHE A 144 -4.53 -7.36 9.58
N VAL A 145 -5.24 -6.25 9.27
CA VAL A 145 -6.24 -5.84 8.24
C VAL A 145 -6.05 -4.33 7.93
N CYS A 146 -6.22 -3.83 6.68
CA CYS A 146 -6.41 -2.38 6.35
C CYS A 146 -7.83 -1.87 6.68
#